data_AF-A0A9X1NWA7-F1
#
_entry.id   AF-A0A9X1NWA7-F1
#
_cell.length_a   1.000
_cell.length_b   1.000
_cell.length_c   1.000
_cell.angle_alpha   90.00
_cell.angle_beta   90.00
_cell.angle_gamma   90.00
#
_symmetry.space_group_name_H-M   'P 1'
#
loop_
_entity.id
_entity.type
_entity.pdbx_description
1 polymer ?
#
loop_
_entity_poly.entity_id
_entity_poly.type
_entity_poly.pdbx_seq_one_letter_code
_entity_poly.pdbx_strand_id
1 'polypeptide(L)'
;MSEKHKKIYHALVDGATDGLSGHQLFDYVAKQVPKTSSKKIVRAALLALTDPDVTNKHVLDVIYALAIRHRLDSLGIDTDDEEEAPAKAEPALLKKSRKKLAADVSPASLIA
;
A
#
# COMPACT_ATOMS: atom_id res chain seq x y z
N MET A 1 20.19 2.53 2.77
CA MET A 1 18.89 3.12 3.16
C MET A 1 18.94 4.62 2.92
N SER A 2 17.92 5.23 2.32
CA SER A 2 17.85 6.68 2.18
C SER A 2 17.53 7.33 3.53
N GLU A 3 18.14 8.48 3.83
CA GLU A 3 17.90 9.21 5.11
C GLU A 3 16.42 9.50 5.35
N LYS A 4 15.64 9.67 4.27
CA LYS A 4 14.19 9.89 4.33
C LYS A 4 13.45 8.71 4.97
N HIS A 5 13.82 7.47 4.66
CA HIS A 5 13.16 6.31 5.24
C HIS A 5 13.48 6.16 6.73
N LYS A 6 14.70 6.51 7.14
CA LYS A 6 15.08 6.55 8.57
C LYS A 6 14.28 7.61 9.32
N LYS A 7 14.10 8.80 8.74
CA LYS A 7 13.27 9.85 9.34
C LYS A 7 11.81 9.43 9.53
N ILE A 8 11.23 8.75 8.53
CA ILE A 8 9.86 8.22 8.64
C ILE A 8 9.79 7.15 9.74
N TYR A 9 10.79 6.29 9.82
CA TYR A 9 10.89 5.28 10.87
C TYR A 9 10.94 5.90 12.27
N HIS A 10 11.84 6.87 12.51
CA HIS A 10 11.90 7.55 13.81
C HIS A 10 10.60 8.27 14.14
N ALA A 11 10.00 8.99 13.19
CA ALA A 11 8.70 9.64 13.42
C ALA A 11 7.56 8.65 13.72
N LEU A 12 7.60 7.44 13.14
CA LEU A 12 6.63 6.38 13.43
C LEU A 12 6.80 5.86 14.87
N VAL A 13 8.04 5.59 15.28
CA VAL A 13 8.35 5.10 16.63
C VAL A 13 8.04 6.16 17.68
N ASP A 14 8.45 7.40 17.45
CA ASP A 14 8.17 8.52 18.35
C ASP A 14 6.66 8.74 18.50
N GLY A 15 5.93 8.85 17.38
CA GLY A 15 4.48 9.04 17.43
C GLY A 15 3.74 7.89 18.10
N ALA A 16 4.16 6.65 17.87
CA ALA A 16 3.56 5.48 18.52
C ALA A 16 3.92 5.41 20.03
N THR A 17 5.10 5.91 20.41
CA THR A 17 5.52 6.03 21.82
C THR A 17 4.73 7.12 22.55
N ASP A 18 4.37 8.20 21.84
CA ASP A 18 3.47 9.26 22.32
C ASP A 18 2.00 8.80 22.43
N GLY A 19 1.70 7.56 22.05
CA GLY A 19 0.36 6.97 22.11
C GLY A 19 -0.52 7.27 20.90
N LEU A 20 0.04 7.84 19.82
CA LEU A 20 -0.70 8.04 18.58
C LEU A 20 -0.87 6.70 17.86
N SER A 21 -2.06 6.49 17.33
CA SER A 21 -2.39 5.29 16.56
C SER A 21 -3.23 5.65 15.34
N GLY A 22 -3.58 4.65 14.53
CA GLY A 22 -4.63 4.90 13.54
C GLY A 22 -4.21 5.89 12.46
N HIS A 23 -5.16 6.73 12.07
CA HIS A 23 -4.96 7.85 11.16
C HIS A 23 -4.12 8.98 11.78
N GLN A 24 -4.21 9.17 13.11
CA GLN A 24 -3.49 10.23 13.82
C GLN A 24 -1.97 10.05 13.73
N LEU A 25 -1.50 8.80 13.83
CA LEU A 25 -0.09 8.47 13.64
C LEU A 25 0.37 8.78 12.22
N PHE A 26 -0.46 8.48 11.21
CA PHE A 26 -0.14 8.81 9.83
C PHE A 26 -0.04 10.33 9.61
N ASP A 27 -0.98 11.10 10.17
CA ASP A 27 -0.98 12.56 10.04
C ASP A 27 0.23 13.19 10.74
N TYR A 28 0.62 12.67 11.90
CA TYR A 28 1.84 13.08 12.60
C TYR A 28 3.08 12.87 11.72
N VAL A 29 3.22 11.67 11.15
CA VAL A 29 4.35 11.35 10.27
C VAL A 29 4.32 12.18 8.98
N ALA A 30 3.13 12.46 8.43
CA ALA A 30 2.96 13.29 7.24
C ALA A 30 3.34 14.77 7.49
N LYS A 31 3.11 15.28 8.71
CA LYS A 31 3.56 16.61 9.14
C LYS A 31 5.08 16.70 9.27
N GLN A 32 5.70 15.68 9.85
CA GLN A 32 7.16 15.60 10.04
C GLN A 32 7.92 15.39 8.72
N VAL A 33 7.42 14.49 7.87
CA VAL A 33 8.07 14.12 6.61
C VAL A 33 7.10 14.38 5.44
N PRO A 34 7.22 15.54 4.77
CA PRO A 34 6.41 15.82 3.60
C PRO A 34 6.70 14.82 2.46
N LYS A 35 5.64 14.43 1.73
CA LYS A 35 5.64 13.34 0.72
C LYS A 35 5.73 11.93 1.30
N THR A 36 5.23 11.72 2.52
CA THR A 36 4.96 10.38 3.03
C THR A 36 3.83 9.73 2.21
N SER A 37 3.98 8.45 1.92
CA SER A 37 3.05 7.65 1.12
C SER A 37 2.90 6.29 1.79
N SER A 38 1.76 5.63 1.60
CA SER A 38 1.45 4.30 2.14
C SER A 38 2.60 3.30 1.94
N LYS A 39 3.23 3.30 0.75
CA LYS A 39 4.36 2.42 0.44
C LYS A 39 5.60 2.67 1.31
N LYS A 40 5.83 3.93 1.70
CA LYS A 40 6.94 4.32 2.58
C LYS A 40 6.64 3.99 4.04
N ILE A 41 5.39 4.16 4.48
CA ILE A 41 4.94 3.73 5.82
C ILE A 41 5.16 2.24 5.98
N VAL A 42 4.70 1.42 5.04
CA VAL A 42 4.88 -0.04 5.09
C VAL A 42 6.37 -0.43 5.12
N ARG A 43 7.21 0.22 4.30
CA ARG A 43 8.66 -0.01 4.31
C ARG A 43 9.32 0.36 5.65
N ALA A 44 8.87 1.44 6.29
CA ALA A 44 9.38 1.88 7.59
C ALA A 44 8.88 0.98 8.73
N ALA A 45 7.63 0.52 8.66
CA ALA A 45 7.08 -0.43 9.62
C ALA A 45 7.84 -1.77 9.61
N LEU A 46 8.09 -2.32 8.42
CA LEU A 46 8.91 -3.53 8.28
C LEU A 46 10.34 -3.36 8.83
N LEU A 47 10.88 -2.14 8.76
CA LEU A 47 12.18 -1.84 9.36
C LEU A 47 12.12 -1.96 10.88
N ALA A 48 11.05 -1.47 11.50
CA ALA A 48 10.83 -1.60 12.94
C ALA A 48 10.76 -3.07 13.40
N LEU A 49 10.39 -4.01 12.53
CA LEU A 49 10.43 -5.46 12.82
C LEU A 49 11.85 -6.01 12.93
N THR A 50 12.73 -5.49 12.07
CA THR A 50 14.11 -5.96 11.93
C THR A 50 15.06 -5.22 12.86
N ASP A 51 14.57 -4.16 13.51
CA ASP A 51 15.36 -3.34 14.42
C ASP A 51 15.29 -3.92 15.84
N PRO A 52 16.42 -4.43 16.38
CA PRO A 52 16.47 -4.95 17.74
C PRO A 52 16.24 -3.88 18.81
N ASP A 53 16.35 -2.59 18.47
CA ASP A 53 16.17 -1.49 19.42
C ASP A 53 14.68 -1.24 19.77
N VAL A 54 13.74 -1.67 18.92
CA VAL A 54 12.30 -1.52 19.17
C VAL A 54 11.79 -2.71 19.98
N THR A 55 11.89 -2.62 21.30
CA THR A 55 11.49 -3.70 22.22
C THR A 55 10.05 -3.58 22.71
N ASN A 56 9.41 -2.42 22.54
CA ASN A 56 8.06 -2.19 23.04
C ASN A 56 7.01 -2.83 22.11
N LYS A 57 6.40 -3.91 22.59
CA LYS A 57 5.36 -4.65 21.87
C LYS A 57 4.19 -3.77 21.45
N HIS A 58 3.75 -2.84 22.31
CA HIS A 58 2.61 -1.99 22.00
C HIS A 58 2.92 -1.05 20.82
N VAL A 59 4.11 -0.45 20.83
CA VAL A 59 4.59 0.40 19.72
C VAL A 59 4.66 -0.38 18.42
N LEU A 60 5.19 -1.60 18.46
CA LEU A 60 5.20 -2.49 17.30
C LEU A 60 3.78 -2.79 16.82
N ASP A 61 2.88 -3.23 17.70
CA ASP A 61 1.49 -3.58 17.36
C ASP A 61 0.79 -2.40 16.65
N VAL A 62 0.96 -1.18 17.14
CA VAL A 62 0.38 0.04 16.55
C VAL A 62 0.95 0.33 15.16
N ILE A 63 2.28 0.26 15.01
CA ILE A 63 2.97 0.47 13.73
C ILE A 63 2.54 -0.59 12.71
N TYR A 64 2.38 -1.85 13.14
CA TYR A 64 1.90 -2.95 12.29
C TYR A 64 0.45 -2.78 11.87
N ALA A 65 -0.44 -2.46 12.81
CA ALA A 65 -1.84 -2.21 12.50
C ALA A 65 -1.99 -1.09 11.45
N LEU A 66 -1.14 -0.06 11.51
CA LEU A 66 -1.10 0.98 10.48
C LEU A 66 -0.58 0.47 9.13
N ALA A 67 0.51 -0.31 9.13
CA ALA A 67 1.08 -0.84 7.89
C ALA A 67 0.14 -1.82 7.18
N ILE A 68 -0.58 -2.67 7.92
CA ILE A 68 -1.53 -3.64 7.37
C ILE A 68 -2.69 -2.91 6.70
N ARG A 69 -3.31 -1.93 7.37
CA ARG A 69 -4.39 -1.11 6.77
C ARG A 69 -3.97 -0.49 5.45
N HIS A 70 -2.84 0.21 5.44
CA HIS A 70 -2.30 0.78 4.21
C HIS A 70 -1.97 -0.24 3.12
N ARG A 71 -1.66 -1.48 3.49
CA ARG A 71 -1.41 -2.56 2.52
C ARG A 71 -2.72 -3.07 1.93
N LEU A 72 -3.77 -3.19 2.73
CA LEU A 72 -5.12 -3.56 2.28
C LEU A 72 -5.67 -2.49 1.32
N ASP A 73 -5.56 -1.21 1.69
CA ASP A 73 -5.93 -0.07 0.83
C ASP A 73 -5.17 -0.11 -0.51
N SER A 74 -3.86 -0.40 -0.46
CA SER A 74 -3.02 -0.45 -1.67
C SER A 74 -3.34 -1.63 -2.60
N LEU A 75 -4.03 -2.66 -2.10
CA LEU A 75 -4.44 -3.83 -2.87
C LEU A 75 -5.86 -3.67 -3.44
N GLY A 76 -6.57 -2.59 -3.10
CA GLY A 76 -7.99 -2.42 -3.45
C GLY A 76 -8.87 -3.46 -2.76
N ILE A 77 -8.43 -3.98 -1.62
CA ILE A 77 -9.24 -4.83 -0.75
C ILE A 77 -9.91 -3.87 0.22
N ASP A 78 -11.10 -3.39 -0.14
CA ASP A 78 -11.96 -2.65 0.77
C ASP A 78 -12.32 -3.61 1.91
N THR A 79 -11.72 -3.38 3.08
CA THR A 79 -12.12 -4.04 4.32
C THR A 79 -13.10 -3.10 4.98
N ASP A 80 -14.30 -3.05 4.41
CA ASP A 80 -15.46 -2.44 5.03
C ASP A 80 -15.80 -3.29 6.27
N ASP A 81 -15.24 -2.90 7.43
CA ASP A 81 -15.87 -3.16 8.72
C ASP A 81 -17.12 -2.27 8.80
N GLU A 82 -18.16 -2.63 8.05
CA GLU A 82 -19.52 -2.18 8.28
C GLU A 82 -20.37 -3.42 8.65
N GLU A 83 -20.89 -3.41 9.88
CA GLU A 83 -21.90 -4.35 10.36
C GLU A 83 -23.12 -4.40 9.40
N GLU A 84 -23.42 -5.61 8.91
CA GLU A 84 -24.73 -6.21 8.52
C GLU A 84 -25.98 -5.29 8.53
N ALA A 85 -26.83 -5.08 7.50
CA ALA A 85 -27.49 -5.90 6.45
C ALA A 85 -28.45 -5.00 5.58
N PRO A 86 -29.28 -5.49 4.61
CA PRO A 86 -29.19 -6.63 3.69
C PRO A 86 -29.35 -6.27 2.18
N ALA A 87 -29.11 -7.27 1.34
CA ALA A 87 -29.12 -7.32 -0.13
C ALA A 87 -30.33 -6.71 -0.88
N LYS A 88 -30.04 -6.10 -2.05
CA LYS A 88 -30.86 -6.22 -3.28
C LYS A 88 -29.99 -6.44 -4.53
N ALA A 89 -30.30 -7.56 -5.20
CA ALA A 89 -30.04 -8.04 -6.57
C ALA A 89 -29.96 -6.94 -7.67
N GLU A 90 -29.33 -7.07 -8.85
CA GLU A 90 -28.72 -8.16 -9.66
C GLU A 90 -27.96 -7.50 -10.87
N PRO A 91 -27.35 -8.25 -11.83
CA PRO A 91 -26.08 -7.90 -12.49
C PRO A 91 -26.22 -7.37 -13.94
N ALA A 92 -25.15 -6.76 -14.47
CA ALA A 92 -25.00 -6.53 -15.91
C ALA A 92 -23.71 -7.16 -16.46
N LEU A 93 -23.87 -8.37 -17.02
CA LEU A 93 -22.96 -8.98 -17.99
C LEU A 93 -22.85 -8.11 -19.24
N LEU A 94 -21.69 -8.06 -19.94
CA LEU A 94 -21.61 -8.17 -21.42
C LEU A 94 -20.17 -8.13 -22.01
N LYS A 95 -19.65 -9.35 -22.28
CA LYS A 95 -19.04 -9.85 -23.54
C LYS A 95 -17.77 -9.20 -24.15
N LYS A 96 -16.64 -9.89 -23.91
CA LYS A 96 -15.72 -10.57 -24.88
C LYS A 96 -15.70 -10.12 -26.36
N SER A 97 -14.52 -9.69 -26.82
CA SER A 97 -14.08 -9.78 -28.22
C SER A 97 -12.66 -10.36 -28.30
N ARG A 98 -12.52 -11.55 -28.87
CA ARG A 98 -11.25 -12.17 -29.32
C ARG A 98 -11.27 -12.24 -30.86
N LYS A 99 -10.06 -12.28 -31.44
CA LYS A 99 -9.66 -12.63 -32.83
C LYS A 99 -9.59 -11.43 -33.79
N LYS A 100 -8.64 -11.35 -34.74
CA LYS A 100 -7.56 -12.24 -35.21
C LYS A 100 -6.59 -11.41 -36.10
N LEU A 101 -5.38 -11.93 -36.27
CA LEU A 101 -4.35 -11.57 -37.26
C LEU A 101 -4.85 -11.62 -38.72
N ALA A 102 -4.30 -10.75 -39.58
CA ALA A 102 -3.67 -11.01 -40.90
C ALA A 102 -3.34 -9.65 -41.55
N ALA A 103 -2.06 -9.28 -41.69
CA ALA A 103 -1.19 -9.53 -42.86
C ALA A 103 -1.38 -8.49 -43.96
N ASP A 104 -0.35 -7.67 -44.21
CA ASP A 104 -0.03 -7.27 -45.58
C ASP A 104 1.48 -7.27 -45.77
N VAL A 105 1.87 -7.84 -46.91
CA VAL A 105 3.18 -8.35 -47.29
C VAL A 105 3.85 -7.30 -48.16
N SER A 106 5.09 -6.92 -47.87
CA SER A 106 5.93 -6.19 -48.84
C SER A 106 6.79 -7.20 -49.60
N PRO A 107 6.61 -7.37 -50.92
CA PRO A 107 7.47 -8.21 -51.74
C PRO A 107 8.50 -7.35 -52.48
N ALA A 108 9.77 -7.58 -52.22
CA ALA A 108 10.81 -7.31 -53.22
C ALA A 108 11.91 -8.35 -53.05
N SER A 109 11.82 -9.39 -53.86
CA SER A 109 12.73 -10.51 -53.95
C SER A 109 13.57 -10.38 -55.23
N LEU A 110 14.89 -10.43 -55.08
CA LEU A 110 15.88 -11.17 -55.89
C LEU A 110 16.16 -10.85 -57.39
N ILE A 111 17.49 -10.79 -57.65
CA ILE A 111 18.27 -11.20 -58.84
C ILE A 111 18.61 -10.13 -59.89
N ALA A 112 19.89 -9.73 -59.92
CA ALA A 112 20.85 -10.04 -61.00
C ALA A 112 22.27 -10.07 -60.43
#